data_AF-A0A1C9W6M7-F1
#
_entry.id   AF-A0A1C9W6M7-F1
#
_cell.length_a   1.000
_cell.length_b   1.000
_cell.length_c   1.000
_cell.angle_alpha   90.00
_cell.angle_beta   90.00
_cell.angle_gamma   90.00
#
_symmetry.space_group_name_H-M   'P 1'
#
loop_
_entity.id
_entity.type
_entity.pdbx_description
1 polymer ?
#
loop_
_entity_poly.entity_id
_entity_poly.type
_entity_poly.pdbx_seq_one_letter_code
_entity_poly.pdbx_strand_id
1 'polypeptide(L)'
;MVRSGFAPDATKAMNFSDREKQLIRAAFAWGQIAQKEGFELSDLEIEKSVLFRRLLAGRPALAFPPPLRHGFPWYEVIEGRNEFVVNASEPSPDCSIIAPGSKPGDTCILIDGSLWRVAKTVKPGQEYLVEWGAYPIQWRLRKHWQVNYEMTQQLHQFRRDHPEAEISLDQGNGQRECGELRVDDEHTVWLSEWHLSRVGLSGWIWVGNIEDPAEYGNLSPIYEDSRGPLLLGEPGQTRGVTWLRVEQAEGESRFIRLGETQDYRKLIPSAMSDLEELVQCVQGETIQVMDCRGLQPMRLVTVPTHLAPLEEFDLGRPTFDLVPDNARDS
;
A
#
# COMPACT_ATOMS: atom_id res chain seq x y z
N MET A 1 -51.40 -41.24 37.45
CA MET A 1 -50.06 -41.31 36.83
C MET A 1 -50.17 -40.67 35.44
N VAL A 2 -50.02 -39.34 35.33
CA VAL A 2 -49.74 -38.64 34.06
C VAL A 2 -48.94 -37.39 34.45
N ARG A 3 -47.65 -37.38 34.11
CA ARG A 3 -46.78 -36.19 34.20
C ARG A 3 -46.91 -35.44 32.88
N SER A 4 -47.45 -34.23 32.90
CA SER A 4 -47.38 -33.30 31.77
C SER A 4 -46.00 -32.64 31.76
N GLY A 5 -45.10 -33.16 30.94
CA GLY A 5 -43.82 -32.50 30.64
C GLY A 5 -44.06 -31.36 29.66
N PHE A 6 -44.07 -30.13 30.16
CA PHE A 6 -43.76 -28.96 29.34
C PHE A 6 -42.25 -28.95 29.12
N ALA A 7 -41.82 -29.30 27.91
CA ALA A 7 -40.48 -28.93 27.45
C ALA A 7 -40.56 -27.49 26.91
N PRO A 8 -39.68 -26.56 27.33
CA PRO A 8 -39.60 -25.25 26.71
C PRO A 8 -39.05 -25.42 25.29
N ASP A 9 -39.71 -24.72 24.37
CA ASP A 9 -39.34 -24.57 22.97
C ASP A 9 -37.88 -24.12 22.90
N ALA A 10 -37.03 -24.95 22.31
CA ALA A 10 -35.62 -24.64 22.13
C ALA A 10 -35.56 -23.38 21.24
N THR A 11 -35.12 -22.27 21.82
CA THR A 11 -34.72 -21.06 21.07
C THR A 11 -33.86 -21.52 19.90
N LYS A 12 -34.45 -21.49 18.71
CA LYS A 12 -33.83 -21.84 17.45
C LYS A 12 -32.67 -20.87 17.28
N ALA A 13 -31.47 -21.29 17.68
CA ALA A 13 -30.26 -20.52 17.48
C ALA A 13 -30.17 -20.25 15.98
N MET A 14 -30.39 -19.00 15.57
CA MET A 14 -30.20 -18.59 14.18
C MET A 14 -28.72 -18.76 13.90
N ASN A 15 -28.38 -19.88 13.27
CA ASN A 15 -27.02 -20.15 12.86
C ASN A 15 -26.82 -19.46 11.51
N PHE A 16 -26.32 -18.23 11.56
CA PHE A 16 -25.96 -17.49 10.35
C PHE A 16 -24.85 -18.24 9.59
N SER A 17 -24.96 -18.26 8.27
CA SER A 17 -23.84 -18.65 7.41
C SER A 17 -22.66 -17.69 7.61
N ASP A 18 -21.45 -18.14 7.30
CA ASP A 18 -20.25 -17.29 7.48
C ASP A 18 -20.30 -16.04 6.59
N ARG A 19 -20.94 -16.15 5.42
CA ARG A 19 -21.24 -15.00 4.55
C ARG A 19 -22.17 -13.99 5.21
N GLU A 20 -23.23 -14.44 5.86
CA GLU A 20 -24.16 -13.55 6.59
C GLU A 20 -23.48 -12.90 7.80
N LYS A 21 -22.65 -13.65 8.54
CA LYS A 21 -21.85 -13.08 9.64
C LYS A 21 -20.90 -11.99 9.12
N GLN A 22 -20.26 -12.20 7.97
CA GLN A 22 -19.35 -11.23 7.35
C GLN A 22 -20.09 -9.97 6.88
N LEU A 23 -21.25 -10.13 6.24
CA LEU A 23 -22.13 -9.02 5.86
C LEU A 23 -22.54 -8.18 7.08
N ILE A 24 -22.99 -8.84 8.16
CA ILE A 24 -23.40 -8.17 9.41
C ILE A 24 -22.22 -7.40 10.01
N ARG A 25 -21.02 -8.01 10.09
CA ARG A 25 -19.81 -7.35 10.61
C ARG A 25 -19.42 -6.12 9.79
N ALA A 26 -19.41 -6.25 8.46
CA ALA A 26 -19.05 -5.16 7.56
C ALA A 26 -20.05 -3.99 7.66
N ALA A 27 -21.36 -4.29 7.70
CA ALA A 27 -22.40 -3.27 7.83
C ALA A 27 -22.31 -2.55 9.17
N PHE A 28 -22.07 -3.29 10.26
CA PHE A 28 -21.90 -2.70 11.58
C PHE A 28 -20.66 -1.80 11.66
N ALA A 29 -19.50 -2.28 11.19
CA ALA A 29 -18.26 -1.50 11.17
C ALA A 29 -18.40 -0.21 10.34
N TRP A 30 -19.05 -0.30 9.17
CA TRP A 30 -19.27 0.85 8.33
C TRP A 30 -20.25 1.87 8.95
N GLY A 31 -21.32 1.40 9.58
CA GLY A 31 -22.25 2.25 10.33
C GLY A 31 -21.58 3.02 11.47
N GLN A 32 -20.65 2.37 12.20
CA GLN A 32 -19.85 3.05 13.24
C GLN A 32 -18.94 4.15 12.66
N ILE A 33 -18.30 3.88 11.52
CA ILE A 33 -17.46 4.87 10.83
C ILE A 33 -18.31 6.03 10.34
N ALA A 34 -19.43 5.77 9.67
CA ALA A 34 -20.33 6.80 9.17
C ALA A 34 -20.85 7.70 10.30
N GLN A 35 -21.26 7.10 11.43
CA GLN A 35 -21.69 7.85 12.60
C GLN A 35 -20.57 8.73 13.19
N LYS A 36 -19.34 8.20 13.27
CA LYS A 36 -18.18 8.95 13.79
C LYS A 36 -17.84 10.14 12.90
N GLU A 37 -17.90 9.96 11.58
CA GLU A 37 -17.56 10.99 10.58
C GLU A 37 -18.76 11.91 10.25
N GLY A 38 -19.95 11.63 10.77
CA GLY A 38 -21.15 12.46 10.61
C GLY A 38 -21.89 12.28 9.28
N PHE A 39 -21.74 11.13 8.62
CA PHE A 39 -22.46 10.82 7.38
C PHE A 39 -23.78 10.08 7.68
N GLU A 40 -24.87 10.51 7.03
CA GLU A 40 -26.11 9.73 6.96
C GLU A 40 -26.01 8.74 5.79
N LEU A 41 -26.28 7.46 6.05
CA LEU A 41 -26.15 6.41 5.06
C LEU A 41 -27.48 6.25 4.29
N SER A 42 -27.47 6.52 2.99
CA SER A 42 -28.54 6.10 2.07
C SER A 42 -28.24 4.74 1.45
N ASP A 43 -29.29 3.99 1.08
CA ASP A 43 -29.17 2.65 0.45
C ASP A 43 -28.25 2.66 -0.79
N LEU A 44 -28.28 3.74 -1.58
CA LEU A 44 -27.44 3.91 -2.77
C LEU A 44 -25.95 4.12 -2.44
N GLU A 45 -25.64 4.76 -1.32
CA GLU A 45 -24.27 4.95 -0.85
C GLU A 45 -23.68 3.63 -0.34
N ILE A 46 -24.51 2.73 0.20
CA ILE A 46 -24.09 1.40 0.65
C ILE A 46 -23.55 0.57 -0.51
N GLU A 47 -24.30 0.49 -1.59
CA GLU A 47 -23.94 -0.32 -2.76
C GLU A 47 -22.69 0.20 -3.48
N LYS A 48 -22.49 1.53 -3.50
CA LYS A 48 -21.35 2.17 -4.19
C LYS A 48 -20.13 2.36 -3.30
N SER A 49 -20.27 2.19 -1.98
CA SER A 49 -19.19 2.44 -1.03
C SER A 49 -18.02 1.47 -1.25
N VAL A 50 -16.90 2.03 -1.70
CA VAL A 50 -15.62 1.30 -1.83
C VAL A 50 -15.16 0.79 -0.46
N LEU A 51 -15.41 1.57 0.61
CA LEU A 51 -15.13 1.17 1.98
C LEU A 51 -15.98 -0.03 2.42
N PHE A 52 -17.26 -0.05 2.06
CA PHE A 52 -18.13 -1.17 2.39
C PHE A 52 -17.72 -2.44 1.65
N ARG A 53 -17.43 -2.36 0.34
CA ARG A 53 -16.90 -3.48 -0.45
C ARG A 53 -15.60 -4.04 0.14
N ARG A 54 -14.72 -3.14 0.61
CA ARG A 54 -13.49 -3.50 1.30
C ARG A 54 -13.75 -4.27 2.59
N LEU A 55 -14.63 -3.76 3.46
CA LEU A 55 -15.01 -4.44 4.70
C LEU A 55 -15.66 -5.79 4.43
N LEU A 56 -16.48 -5.89 3.37
CA LEU A 56 -17.05 -7.16 2.92
C LEU A 56 -16.00 -8.16 2.43
N ALA A 57 -14.91 -7.69 1.84
CA ALA A 57 -13.76 -8.53 1.49
C ALA A 57 -12.92 -8.96 2.71
N GLY A 58 -13.34 -8.62 3.93
CA GLY A 58 -12.61 -8.91 5.16
C GLY A 58 -11.46 -7.94 5.43
N ARG A 59 -11.27 -6.92 4.58
CA ARG A 59 -10.20 -5.94 4.73
C ARG A 59 -10.63 -4.82 5.68
N PRO A 60 -9.85 -4.52 6.73
CA PRO A 60 -10.21 -3.47 7.67
C PRO A 60 -10.15 -2.08 7.02
N ALA A 61 -10.90 -1.14 7.60
CA ALA A 61 -10.76 0.27 7.29
C ALA A 61 -9.31 0.73 7.53
N LEU A 62 -8.81 1.65 6.69
CA LEU A 62 -7.52 2.27 6.91
C LEU A 62 -7.58 3.19 8.14
N ALA A 63 -6.44 3.37 8.82
CA ALA A 63 -6.33 4.29 9.95
C ALA A 63 -6.60 5.75 9.55
N PHE A 64 -6.33 6.09 8.29
CA PHE A 64 -6.58 7.39 7.68
C PHE A 64 -7.32 7.18 6.34
N PRO A 65 -8.00 8.19 5.79
CA PRO A 65 -8.59 8.07 4.47
C PRO A 65 -7.50 7.95 3.39
N PRO A 66 -7.62 7.03 2.42
CA PRO A 66 -6.69 6.96 1.30
C PRO A 66 -6.79 8.22 0.42
N PRO A 67 -5.78 8.51 -0.40
CA PRO A 67 -5.88 9.52 -1.44
C PRO A 67 -6.98 9.15 -2.44
N LEU A 68 -7.46 10.13 -3.19
CA LEU A 68 -8.37 9.91 -4.30
C LEU A 68 -7.59 9.86 -5.62
N ARG A 69 -8.01 8.96 -6.50
CA ARG A 69 -7.63 8.93 -7.91
C ARG A 69 -8.88 9.18 -8.73
N HIS A 70 -8.93 10.31 -9.42
CA HIS A 70 -10.10 10.77 -10.19
C HIS A 70 -11.42 10.73 -9.39
N GLY A 71 -11.35 11.09 -8.09
CA GLY A 71 -12.51 11.14 -7.19
C GLY A 71 -12.84 9.83 -6.46
N PHE A 72 -12.11 8.73 -6.72
CA PHE A 72 -12.33 7.45 -6.05
C PHE A 72 -11.21 7.11 -5.05
N PRO A 73 -11.53 6.51 -3.88
CA PRO A 73 -10.52 6.03 -2.93
C PRO A 73 -9.47 5.12 -3.57
N TRP A 74 -8.21 5.56 -3.55
CA TRP A 74 -7.09 4.88 -4.16
C TRP A 74 -6.36 4.04 -3.11
N TYR A 75 -6.97 2.92 -2.71
CA TYR A 75 -6.36 2.00 -1.76
C TYR A 75 -5.04 1.44 -2.30
N GLU A 76 -4.98 1.10 -3.58
CA GLU A 76 -3.81 0.46 -4.20
C GLU A 76 -2.50 1.25 -4.03
N VAL A 77 -2.52 2.59 -3.98
CA VAL A 77 -1.29 3.39 -3.79
C VAL A 77 -0.72 3.30 -2.39
N ILE A 78 -1.57 3.01 -1.39
CA ILE A 78 -1.16 2.77 -0.01
C ILE A 78 -0.68 1.33 0.14
N GLU A 79 -1.42 0.41 -0.48
CA GLU A 79 -1.38 -1.02 -0.23
C GLU A 79 -0.34 -1.73 -1.11
N GLY A 80 -0.37 -1.44 -2.41
CA GLY A 80 0.49 -2.02 -3.42
C GLY A 80 1.89 -1.38 -3.50
N ARG A 81 2.76 -2.02 -4.28
CA ARG A 81 4.11 -1.54 -4.60
C ARG A 81 4.25 -1.10 -6.06
N ASN A 82 3.15 -1.13 -6.80
CA ASN A 82 3.14 -0.76 -8.20
C ASN A 82 3.63 0.68 -8.38
N GLU A 83 4.38 0.87 -9.46
CA GLU A 83 4.60 2.20 -9.98
C GLU A 83 3.36 2.62 -10.76
N PHE A 84 2.88 3.83 -10.48
CA PHE A 84 1.67 4.34 -11.10
C PHE A 84 2.01 5.50 -12.02
N VAL A 85 1.56 5.42 -13.26
CA VAL A 85 1.53 6.59 -14.14
C VAL A 85 0.38 7.49 -13.69
N VAL A 86 0.71 8.74 -13.38
CA VAL A 86 -0.20 9.72 -12.77
C VAL A 86 -0.15 11.06 -13.51
N ASN A 87 -1.20 11.84 -13.36
CA ASN A 87 -1.19 13.26 -13.68
C ASN A 87 -0.74 14.06 -12.46
N ALA A 88 0.30 14.87 -12.63
CA ALA A 88 0.80 15.74 -11.57
C ALA A 88 0.89 17.19 -12.03
N SER A 89 0.47 18.12 -11.18
CA SER A 89 0.68 19.56 -11.38
C SER A 89 2.12 19.97 -11.05
N GLU A 90 2.48 21.20 -11.39
CA GLU A 90 3.65 21.84 -10.78
C GLU A 90 3.44 22.05 -9.27
N PRO A 91 4.52 22.05 -8.47
CA PRO A 91 4.43 22.34 -7.05
C PRO A 91 3.97 23.78 -6.80
N SER A 92 2.99 23.96 -5.92
CA SER A 92 2.46 25.28 -5.54
C SER A 92 2.40 25.45 -4.02
N PRO A 93 2.83 26.59 -3.47
CA PRO A 93 2.58 26.95 -2.08
C PRO A 93 1.17 27.50 -1.85
N ASP A 94 0.50 27.95 -2.92
CA ASP A 94 -0.80 28.63 -2.88
C ASP A 94 -1.95 27.63 -3.05
N CYS A 95 -1.99 26.61 -2.21
CA CYS A 95 -3.09 25.65 -2.21
C CYS A 95 -4.26 26.21 -1.38
N SER A 96 -5.31 26.68 -2.07
CA SER A 96 -6.57 27.13 -1.46
C SER A 96 -7.28 26.04 -0.67
N ILE A 97 -6.90 24.77 -0.88
CA ILE A 97 -7.33 23.59 -0.15
C ILE A 97 -6.07 22.99 0.50
N ILE A 98 -6.07 22.87 1.82
CA ILE A 98 -4.94 22.28 2.56
C ILE A 98 -4.99 20.76 2.36
N ALA A 99 -3.93 20.18 1.81
CA ALA A 99 -3.79 18.73 1.71
C ALA A 99 -3.84 18.07 3.11
N PRO A 100 -4.37 16.84 3.24
CA PRO A 100 -4.35 16.14 4.52
C PRO A 100 -2.93 16.12 5.11
N GLY A 101 -2.79 16.47 6.39
CA GLY A 101 -1.50 16.50 7.09
C GLY A 101 -0.61 17.72 6.81
N SER A 102 -0.99 18.60 5.87
CA SER A 102 -0.23 19.82 5.55
C SER A 102 -0.53 20.99 6.48
N LYS A 103 0.42 21.92 6.56
CA LYS A 103 0.32 23.19 7.29
C LYS A 103 0.25 24.37 6.32
N PRO A 104 -0.30 25.53 6.72
CA PRO A 104 -0.24 26.74 5.92
C PRO A 104 1.21 27.09 5.53
N GLY A 105 1.45 27.28 4.24
CA GLY A 105 2.78 27.54 3.68
C GLY A 105 3.54 26.29 3.18
N ASP A 106 2.99 25.09 3.37
CA ASP A 106 3.56 23.88 2.75
C ASP A 106 3.32 23.87 1.23
N THR A 107 4.35 23.50 0.48
CA THR A 107 4.24 23.25 -0.96
C THR A 107 3.50 21.94 -1.21
N CYS A 108 2.52 21.95 -2.11
CA CYS A 108 1.77 20.75 -2.50
C CYS A 108 1.79 20.54 -4.02
N ILE A 109 1.55 19.29 -4.44
CA ILE A 109 1.37 18.87 -5.84
C ILE A 109 0.00 18.20 -5.96
N LEU A 110 -0.78 18.56 -6.97
CA LEU A 110 -2.02 17.87 -7.30
C LEU A 110 -1.68 16.61 -8.10
N ILE A 111 -1.98 15.43 -7.56
CA ILE A 111 -1.76 14.12 -8.19
C ILE A 111 -3.11 13.43 -8.39
N ASP A 112 -3.50 13.17 -9.63
CA ASP A 112 -4.77 12.53 -10.05
C ASP A 112 -6.03 13.08 -9.33
N GLY A 113 -6.03 14.38 -9.02
CA GLY A 113 -7.15 15.06 -8.37
C GLY A 113 -7.07 15.14 -6.84
N SER A 114 -5.98 14.68 -6.22
CA SER A 114 -5.72 14.82 -4.79
C SER A 114 -4.50 15.70 -4.53
N LEU A 115 -4.51 16.55 -3.50
CA LEU A 115 -3.36 17.37 -3.14
C LEU A 115 -2.43 16.61 -2.20
N TRP A 116 -1.15 16.48 -2.57
CA TRP A 116 -0.12 15.81 -1.81
C TRP A 116 0.92 16.81 -1.33
N ARG A 117 1.40 16.62 -0.11
CA ARG A 117 2.43 17.48 0.46
C ARG A 117 3.79 17.15 -0.16
N VAL A 118 4.55 18.16 -0.57
CA VAL A 118 5.95 17.95 -1.00
C VAL A 118 6.82 17.89 0.24
N ALA A 119 7.28 16.69 0.59
CA ALA A 119 8.20 16.48 1.69
C ALA A 119 9.62 16.93 1.34
N LYS A 120 10.05 16.69 0.10
CA LYS A 120 11.38 17.07 -0.39
C LYS A 120 11.39 17.24 -1.91
N THR A 121 11.98 18.34 -2.38
CA THR A 121 12.35 18.49 -3.79
C THR A 121 13.72 17.87 -4.02
N VAL A 122 13.79 16.78 -4.79
CA VAL A 122 15.06 16.13 -5.16
C VAL A 122 15.66 16.84 -6.36
N LYS A 123 14.84 17.03 -7.40
CA LYS A 123 15.21 17.77 -8.62
C LYS A 123 14.00 18.58 -9.10
N PRO A 124 14.05 19.92 -9.06
CA PRO A 124 12.95 20.76 -9.50
C PRO A 124 12.49 20.41 -10.93
N GLY A 125 11.18 20.33 -11.12
CA GLY A 125 10.52 19.96 -12.37
C GLY A 125 10.66 18.50 -12.80
N GLN A 126 11.33 17.64 -12.02
CA GLN A 126 11.63 16.26 -12.42
C GLN A 126 11.44 15.21 -11.33
N GLU A 127 11.72 15.51 -10.06
CA GLU A 127 11.68 14.52 -9.00
C GLU A 127 11.35 15.14 -7.63
N TYR A 128 10.34 14.56 -6.98
CA TYR A 128 9.85 14.98 -5.66
C TYR A 128 9.60 13.77 -4.77
N LEU A 129 9.81 13.95 -3.46
CA LEU A 129 9.22 13.08 -2.45
C LEU A 129 7.95 13.75 -1.93
N VAL A 130 6.84 13.02 -1.99
CA VAL A 130 5.52 13.47 -1.62
C VAL A 130 4.93 12.61 -0.50
N GLU A 131 4.04 13.21 0.26
CA GLU A 131 3.35 12.59 1.39
C GLU A 131 1.84 12.84 1.31
N TRP A 132 1.09 11.89 1.85
CA TRP A 132 -0.35 11.98 1.94
C TRP A 132 -0.80 11.88 3.40
N GLY A 133 -1.52 12.87 3.89
CA GLY A 133 -2.16 12.78 5.19
C GLY A 133 -1.18 12.66 6.34
N ALA A 134 -1.63 11.93 7.36
CA ALA A 134 -0.82 11.53 8.49
C ALA A 134 -0.19 10.13 8.29
N TYR A 135 -0.16 9.63 7.05
CA TYR A 135 0.52 8.37 6.79
C TYR A 135 2.03 8.54 6.98
N PRO A 136 2.70 7.59 7.65
CA PRO A 136 4.16 7.61 7.79
C PRO A 136 4.89 7.17 6.51
N ILE A 137 4.20 7.13 5.37
CA ILE A 137 4.70 6.64 4.08
C ILE A 137 5.08 7.85 3.23
N GLN A 138 6.16 7.71 2.46
CA GLN A 138 6.52 8.64 1.41
C GLN A 138 6.41 7.97 0.04
N TRP A 139 6.15 8.78 -0.97
CA TRP A 139 6.16 8.35 -2.36
C TRP A 139 7.11 9.23 -3.15
N ARG A 140 7.72 8.63 -4.16
CA ARG A 140 8.63 9.27 -5.07
C ARG A 140 7.92 9.51 -6.38
N LEU A 141 7.76 10.77 -6.73
CA LEU A 141 7.16 11.24 -7.95
C LEU A 141 8.29 11.63 -8.92
N ARG A 142 8.42 10.92 -10.04
CA ARG A 142 9.48 11.08 -11.04
C ARG A 142 8.92 11.34 -12.42
N LYS A 143 9.51 12.27 -13.15
CA LYS A 143 9.20 12.52 -14.55
C LYS A 143 10.04 11.62 -15.43
N HIS A 144 9.40 10.73 -16.17
CA HIS A 144 10.04 9.89 -17.18
C HIS A 144 9.77 10.47 -18.56
N TRP A 145 10.79 10.47 -19.41
CA TRP A 145 10.68 10.90 -20.81
C TRP A 145 10.75 9.67 -21.69
N GLN A 146 9.73 9.50 -22.53
CA GLN A 146 9.67 8.40 -23.49
C GLN A 146 9.46 8.94 -24.90
N VAL A 147 9.96 8.20 -25.89
CA VAL A 147 9.74 8.54 -27.30
C VAL A 147 8.31 8.20 -27.67
N ASN A 148 7.55 9.20 -28.12
CA ASN A 148 6.25 8.98 -28.72
C ASN A 148 6.44 8.67 -30.21
N TYR A 149 6.58 7.38 -30.54
CA TYR A 149 6.82 6.92 -31.90
C TYR A 149 5.69 7.27 -32.87
N GLU A 150 4.44 7.27 -32.41
CA GLU A 150 3.28 7.62 -33.23
C GLU A 150 3.32 9.10 -33.62
N MET A 151 3.45 10.00 -32.64
CA MET A 151 3.57 11.44 -32.91
C MET A 151 4.82 11.76 -33.70
N THR A 152 5.90 11.01 -33.49
CA THR A 152 7.13 11.11 -34.30
C THR A 152 6.85 10.77 -35.77
N GLN A 153 6.11 9.69 -36.06
CA GLN A 153 5.73 9.36 -37.43
C GLN A 153 4.78 10.39 -38.05
N GLN A 154 3.81 10.88 -37.28
CA GLN A 154 2.91 11.96 -37.72
C GLN A 154 3.68 13.24 -38.04
N LEU A 155 4.66 13.61 -37.21
CA LEU A 155 5.57 14.74 -37.43
C LEU A 155 6.35 14.58 -38.74
N HIS A 156 6.88 13.39 -39.01
CA HIS A 156 7.57 13.09 -40.26
C HIS A 156 6.66 13.18 -41.50
N GLN A 157 5.42 12.70 -41.40
CA GLN A 157 4.46 12.80 -42.48
C GLN A 157 4.06 14.25 -42.73
N PHE A 158 3.76 15.01 -41.68
CA PHE A 158 3.41 16.43 -41.78
C PHE A 158 4.51 17.26 -42.45
N ARG A 159 5.77 17.06 -42.05
CA ARG A 159 6.91 17.77 -42.66
C ARG A 159 7.14 17.40 -44.13
N ARG A 160 6.83 16.16 -44.52
CA ARG A 160 6.90 15.74 -45.92
C ARG A 160 5.89 16.50 -46.78
N ASP A 161 4.70 16.70 -46.23
CA ASP A 161 3.60 17.37 -46.93
C ASP A 161 3.73 18.91 -46.84
N HIS A 162 4.42 19.43 -45.82
CA HIS A 162 4.60 20.86 -45.56
C HIS A 162 6.05 21.22 -45.12
N PRO A 163 7.01 21.27 -46.06
CA PRO A 163 8.43 21.43 -45.74
C PRO A 163 8.83 22.82 -45.19
N GLU A 164 8.01 23.86 -45.43
CA GLU A 164 8.29 25.24 -44.97
C GLU A 164 7.45 25.66 -43.74
N ALA A 165 6.66 24.74 -43.17
CA ALA A 165 5.86 25.05 -42.00
C ALA A 165 6.71 25.05 -40.72
N GLU A 166 6.70 26.16 -39.98
CA GLU A 166 7.23 26.20 -38.62
C GLU A 166 6.32 25.41 -37.68
N ILE A 167 6.91 24.51 -36.91
CA ILE A 167 6.17 23.63 -36.00
C ILE A 167 6.25 24.22 -34.60
N SER A 168 5.17 24.88 -34.18
CA SER A 168 4.97 25.23 -32.78
C SER A 168 4.09 24.17 -32.13
N LEU A 169 4.67 23.42 -31.19
CA LEU A 169 3.90 22.63 -30.22
C LEU A 169 3.54 23.57 -29.08
N ASP A 170 2.61 24.50 -29.32
CA ASP A 170 2.06 25.29 -28.23
C ASP A 170 1.35 24.32 -27.28
N GLN A 171 1.79 24.29 -26.01
CA GLN A 171 1.01 23.70 -24.93
C GLN A 171 -0.31 24.46 -24.90
N GLY A 172 -1.35 23.89 -25.52
CA GLY A 172 -2.66 24.54 -25.59
C GLY A 172 -3.08 24.96 -24.19
N ASN A 173 -3.48 26.22 -24.04
CA ASN A 173 -3.93 26.88 -22.80
C ASN A 173 -5.15 26.22 -22.11
N GLY A 174 -5.43 24.94 -22.38
CA GLY A 174 -6.54 24.17 -21.82
C GLY A 174 -6.27 22.68 -21.60
N GLN A 175 -5.11 22.12 -21.98
CA GLN A 175 -4.76 20.74 -21.62
C GLN A 175 -3.83 20.74 -20.40
N ARG A 176 -4.45 20.79 -19.22
CA ARG A 176 -3.76 20.68 -17.92
C ARG A 176 -3.40 19.24 -17.54
N GLU A 177 -3.64 18.26 -18.40
CA GLU A 177 -3.65 16.86 -18.00
C GLU A 177 -2.98 16.01 -19.09
N CYS A 178 -2.03 15.19 -18.66
CA CYS A 178 -1.16 14.27 -19.41
C CYS A 178 0.02 14.88 -20.19
N GLY A 179 1.10 15.15 -19.46
CA GLY A 179 2.46 15.14 -19.99
C GLY A 179 2.92 16.37 -20.77
N GLU A 180 4.20 16.71 -20.65
CA GLU A 180 4.84 17.69 -21.53
C GLU A 180 5.37 16.98 -22.77
N LEU A 181 5.08 17.56 -23.93
CA LEU A 181 5.70 17.18 -25.19
C LEU A 181 6.96 18.02 -25.42
N ARG A 182 8.05 17.37 -25.80
CA ARG A 182 9.30 18.02 -26.22
C ARG A 182 9.76 17.47 -27.55
N VAL A 183 10.31 18.34 -28.40
CA VAL A 183 11.06 17.94 -29.59
C VAL A 183 12.51 18.34 -29.34
N ASP A 184 13.43 17.38 -29.37
CA ASP A 184 14.84 17.63 -29.04
C ASP A 184 15.60 18.12 -30.28
N ASP A 185 15.63 17.29 -31.33
CA ASP A 185 16.46 17.50 -32.51
C ASP A 185 15.66 17.26 -33.80
N GLU A 186 14.62 18.08 -34.00
CA GLU A 186 13.81 18.15 -35.23
C GLU A 186 13.06 16.88 -35.69
N HIS A 187 13.26 15.72 -35.07
CA HIS A 187 12.77 14.44 -35.59
C HIS A 187 11.99 13.62 -34.58
N THR A 188 12.27 13.78 -33.29
CA THR A 188 11.73 12.90 -32.25
C THR A 188 10.81 13.69 -31.33
N VAL A 189 9.57 13.21 -31.19
CA VAL A 189 8.62 13.70 -30.20
C VAL A 189 8.78 12.89 -28.93
N TRP A 190 9.08 13.57 -27.83
CA TRP A 190 9.16 13.00 -26.49
C TRP A 190 7.90 13.37 -25.72
N LEU A 191 7.33 12.40 -25.02
CA LEU A 191 6.26 12.60 -24.05
C LEU A 191 6.85 12.40 -22.66
N SER A 192 6.57 13.32 -21.75
CA SER A 192 6.84 13.10 -20.33
C SER A 192 5.63 12.55 -19.61
N GLU A 193 5.89 11.60 -18.72
CA GLU A 193 4.90 11.01 -17.83
C GLU A 193 5.41 11.11 -16.39
N TRP A 194 4.50 11.34 -15.45
CA TRP A 194 4.83 11.28 -14.04
C TRP A 194 4.58 9.87 -13.51
N HIS A 195 5.59 9.31 -12.86
CA HIS A 195 5.56 8.01 -12.23
C HIS A 195 5.62 8.20 -10.72
N LEU A 196 4.60 7.69 -10.02
CA LEU A 196 4.53 7.66 -8.57
C LEU A 196 4.88 6.25 -8.08
N SER A 197 5.95 6.15 -7.31
CA SER A 197 6.41 4.89 -6.71
C SER A 197 6.52 5.04 -5.20
N ARG A 198 6.20 4.01 -4.44
CA ARG A 198 6.31 4.06 -2.97
C ARG A 198 7.78 4.04 -2.53
N VAL A 199 8.09 4.77 -1.47
CA VAL A 199 9.41 4.78 -0.81
C VAL A 199 9.33 4.05 0.52
N GLY A 200 10.29 3.18 0.79
CA GLY A 200 10.37 2.42 2.04
C GLY A 200 9.36 1.26 2.12
N LEU A 201 9.21 0.74 3.34
CA LEU A 201 8.29 -0.37 3.65
C LEU A 201 6.83 0.09 3.49
N SER A 202 5.92 -0.85 3.20
CA SER A 202 4.48 -0.57 3.20
C SER A 202 4.06 0.05 4.52
N GLY A 203 3.25 1.11 4.47
CA GLY A 203 2.56 1.62 5.67
C GLY A 203 1.15 1.07 5.81
N TRP A 204 0.79 0.03 5.05
CA TRP A 204 -0.42 -0.71 5.29
C TRP A 204 -0.28 -1.66 6.50
N ILE A 205 -1.37 -1.70 7.28
CA ILE A 205 -1.86 -2.69 8.28
C ILE A 205 -0.93 -3.31 9.29
N TRP A 206 -0.27 -2.49 10.09
CA TRP A 206 -0.02 -2.95 11.46
C TRP A 206 -0.67 -1.94 12.40
N VAL A 207 -2.01 -1.88 12.34
CA VAL A 207 -2.79 -1.19 13.38
C VAL A 207 -2.77 -2.10 14.58
N GLY A 208 -1.79 -1.86 15.44
CA GLY A 208 -1.51 -2.67 16.59
C GLY A 208 -0.94 -1.82 17.70
N ASN A 209 -0.65 -2.47 18.83
CA ASN A 209 0.00 -1.79 19.93
C ASN A 209 1.48 -1.61 19.59
N ILE A 210 1.96 -0.37 19.63
CA ILE A 210 3.38 -0.06 19.48
C ILE A 210 4.09 -0.52 20.75
N GLU A 211 5.15 -1.30 20.58
CA GLU A 211 5.97 -1.83 21.67
C GLU A 211 7.38 -1.20 21.60
N ASP A 212 8.12 -1.29 22.70
CA ASP A 212 9.51 -0.82 22.76
C ASP A 212 10.43 -1.83 22.04
N PRO A 213 11.07 -1.46 20.92
CA PRO A 213 11.97 -2.36 20.21
C PRO A 213 13.25 -2.71 21.00
N ALA A 214 13.57 -1.98 22.08
CA ALA A 214 14.78 -2.18 22.87
C ALA A 214 14.83 -3.57 23.55
N GLU A 215 13.69 -4.23 23.74
CA GLU A 215 13.62 -5.58 24.34
C GLU A 215 14.30 -6.66 23.46
N TYR A 216 14.44 -6.42 22.15
CA TYR A 216 14.98 -7.38 21.18
C TYR A 216 16.36 -6.98 20.63
N GLY A 217 17.10 -6.13 21.33
CA GLY A 217 18.30 -5.42 20.84
C GLY A 217 19.50 -6.25 20.37
N ASN A 218 19.45 -7.58 20.39
CA ASN A 218 20.52 -8.46 19.91
C ASN A 218 19.95 -9.56 19.00
N LEU A 219 19.59 -9.20 17.77
CA LEU A 219 19.24 -10.18 16.73
C LEU A 219 20.43 -10.43 15.80
N SER A 220 20.56 -11.68 15.38
CA SER A 220 21.60 -12.14 14.45
C SER A 220 20.97 -12.96 13.32
N PRO A 221 21.54 -12.91 12.10
CA PRO A 221 21.08 -13.76 11.00
C PRO A 221 21.25 -15.25 11.36
N ILE A 222 20.14 -15.98 11.34
CA ILE A 222 20.12 -17.45 11.37
C ILE A 222 20.36 -17.98 9.95
N TYR A 223 19.75 -17.30 8.97
CA TYR A 223 19.84 -17.65 7.55
C TYR A 223 19.73 -16.40 6.68
N GLU A 224 20.55 -16.34 5.63
CA GLU A 224 20.59 -15.26 4.64
C GLU A 224 20.29 -15.81 3.25
N ASP A 225 19.45 -15.09 2.50
CA ASP A 225 19.24 -15.33 1.07
C ASP A 225 20.05 -14.31 0.23
N SER A 226 19.84 -14.32 -1.09
CA SER A 226 20.51 -13.37 -2.00
C SER A 226 20.19 -11.89 -1.73
N ARG A 227 19.21 -11.59 -0.88
CA ARG A 227 18.78 -10.24 -0.51
C ARG A 227 19.18 -9.84 0.92
N GLY A 228 19.89 -10.73 1.63
CA GLY A 228 20.35 -10.53 3.00
C GLY A 228 19.61 -11.40 4.01
N PRO A 229 19.56 -11.01 5.30
CA PRO A 229 18.94 -11.82 6.34
C PRO A 229 17.47 -12.12 6.06
N LEU A 230 17.14 -13.40 5.96
CA LEU A 230 15.77 -13.90 5.80
C LEU A 230 15.22 -14.36 7.16
N LEU A 231 16.04 -15.01 7.97
CA LEU A 231 15.70 -15.40 9.34
C LEU A 231 16.62 -14.69 10.33
N LEU A 232 16.05 -14.05 11.34
CA LEU A 232 16.79 -13.52 12.49
C LEU A 232 16.42 -14.28 13.76
N GLY A 233 17.38 -14.39 14.69
CA GLY A 233 17.11 -14.83 16.04
C GLY A 233 18.28 -14.54 16.97
N GLU A 234 18.24 -15.14 18.15
CA GLU A 234 19.18 -14.84 19.22
C GLU A 234 20.61 -15.35 18.93
N PRO A 235 21.64 -14.53 19.17
CA PRO A 235 23.03 -14.86 18.87
C PRO A 235 23.55 -16.01 19.73
N GLY A 236 24.24 -16.96 19.10
CA GLY A 236 24.89 -18.09 19.79
C GLY A 236 23.93 -19.17 20.30
N GLN A 237 22.62 -19.03 20.06
CA GLN A 237 21.61 -20.00 20.44
C GLN A 237 21.31 -20.97 19.28
N THR A 238 20.84 -22.18 19.61
CA THR A 238 20.32 -23.13 18.61
C THR A 238 18.79 -23.18 18.57
N ARG A 239 18.14 -22.57 19.56
CA ARG A 239 16.69 -22.42 19.69
C ARG A 239 16.38 -21.08 20.33
N GLY A 240 15.27 -20.47 19.97
CA GLY A 240 14.86 -19.17 20.52
C GLY A 240 13.81 -18.49 19.67
N VAL A 241 13.60 -17.20 19.92
CA VAL A 241 12.69 -16.39 19.10
C VAL A 241 13.23 -16.32 17.68
N THR A 242 12.34 -16.48 16.69
CA THR A 242 12.70 -16.35 15.28
C THR A 242 11.79 -15.38 14.56
N TRP A 243 12.42 -14.56 13.72
CA TRP A 243 11.81 -13.53 12.91
C TRP A 243 12.04 -13.85 11.43
N LEU A 244 10.96 -13.88 10.64
CA LEU A 244 10.98 -14.10 9.20
C LEU A 244 10.83 -12.78 8.46
N ARG A 245 11.72 -12.50 7.51
CA ARG A 245 11.61 -11.32 6.64
C ARG A 245 10.41 -11.48 5.71
N VAL A 246 9.48 -10.53 5.79
CA VAL A 246 8.28 -10.46 4.95
C VAL A 246 8.20 -9.20 4.11
N GLU A 247 9.18 -8.31 4.19
CA GLU A 247 9.25 -7.14 3.32
C GLU A 247 10.67 -6.57 3.31
N GLN A 248 11.08 -5.96 2.21
CA GLN A 248 12.33 -5.19 2.12
C GLN A 248 12.16 -4.01 1.17
N ALA A 249 12.73 -2.86 1.51
CA ALA A 249 12.77 -1.66 0.66
C ALA A 249 13.85 -0.68 1.14
N GLU A 250 14.67 -0.15 0.21
CA GLU A 250 15.67 0.90 0.46
C GLU A 250 16.54 0.72 1.73
N GLY A 251 16.98 -0.52 2.02
CA GLY A 251 17.83 -0.83 3.18
C GLY A 251 17.07 -1.07 4.50
N GLU A 252 15.74 -1.00 4.46
CA GLU A 252 14.83 -1.39 5.52
C GLU A 252 14.21 -2.75 5.22
N SER A 253 13.94 -3.51 6.27
CA SER A 253 13.34 -4.85 6.21
C SER A 253 12.25 -4.97 7.26
N ARG A 254 11.14 -5.62 6.91
CA ARG A 254 10.10 -5.99 7.85
C ARG A 254 10.20 -7.47 8.17
N PHE A 255 10.05 -7.79 9.44
CA PHE A 255 10.01 -9.15 9.94
C PHE A 255 8.74 -9.44 10.72
N ILE A 256 8.24 -10.66 10.64
CA ILE A 256 7.19 -11.18 11.52
C ILE A 256 7.76 -12.26 12.43
N ARG A 257 7.25 -12.34 13.66
CA ARG A 257 7.64 -13.39 14.60
C ARG A 257 6.98 -14.71 14.24
N LEU A 258 7.76 -15.78 14.13
CA LEU A 258 7.28 -17.14 13.83
C LEU A 258 6.79 -17.92 15.06
N GLY A 259 6.86 -17.34 16.26
CA GLY A 259 6.43 -17.96 17.51
C GLY A 259 7.39 -17.69 18.68
N GLU A 260 7.08 -18.32 19.82
CA GLU A 260 7.81 -18.10 21.07
C GLU A 260 9.21 -18.71 21.05
N THR A 261 9.32 -19.99 20.66
CA THR A 261 10.60 -20.71 20.63
C THR A 261 10.64 -21.66 19.44
N GLN A 262 11.56 -21.42 18.51
CA GLN A 262 11.79 -22.27 17.34
C GLN A 262 13.14 -22.98 17.40
N ASP A 263 13.25 -24.11 16.70
CA ASP A 263 14.53 -24.81 16.51
C ASP A 263 15.14 -24.38 15.18
N TYR A 264 16.25 -23.65 15.24
CA TYR A 264 16.85 -23.03 14.06
C TYR A 264 17.28 -24.08 13.02
N ARG A 265 17.68 -25.28 13.46
CA ARG A 265 18.09 -26.37 12.56
C ARG A 265 16.93 -26.92 11.74
N LYS A 266 15.70 -26.78 12.23
CA LYS A 266 14.48 -27.21 11.53
C LYS A 266 13.95 -26.14 10.58
N LEU A 267 14.17 -24.87 10.89
CA LEU A 267 13.69 -23.75 10.06
C LEU A 267 14.56 -23.52 8.82
N ILE A 268 15.87 -23.72 8.91
CA ILE A 268 16.79 -23.45 7.79
C ILE A 268 16.41 -24.26 6.52
N PRO A 269 16.10 -25.57 6.59
CA PRO A 269 15.62 -26.31 5.42
C PRO A 269 14.37 -25.70 4.78
N SER A 270 13.34 -25.37 5.56
CA SER A 270 12.11 -24.74 5.05
C SER A 270 12.41 -23.36 4.44
N ALA A 271 13.31 -22.57 5.02
CA ALA A 271 13.75 -21.30 4.45
C ALA A 271 14.43 -21.44 3.07
N MET A 272 14.99 -22.62 2.76
CA MET A 272 15.64 -22.90 1.48
C MET A 272 14.68 -23.44 0.42
N SER A 273 13.59 -24.11 0.80
CA SER A 273 12.75 -24.88 -0.13
C SER A 273 11.26 -24.57 -0.09
N ASP A 274 10.73 -24.14 1.06
CA ASP A 274 9.30 -23.93 1.28
C ASP A 274 9.06 -22.80 2.29
N LEU A 275 9.00 -21.58 1.76
CA LEU A 275 8.79 -20.37 2.55
C LEU A 275 7.36 -20.31 3.12
N GLU A 276 6.38 -20.92 2.46
CA GLU A 276 4.98 -20.93 2.91
C GLU A 276 4.83 -21.74 4.21
N GLU A 277 5.59 -22.83 4.37
CA GLU A 277 5.65 -23.61 5.62
C GLU A 277 6.10 -22.75 6.82
N LEU A 278 6.99 -21.78 6.60
CA LEU A 278 7.42 -20.86 7.66
C LEU A 278 6.29 -19.92 8.10
N VAL A 279 5.43 -19.45 7.19
CA VAL A 279 4.28 -18.60 7.56
C VAL A 279 3.28 -19.38 8.40
N GLN A 280 3.09 -20.67 8.13
CA GLN A 280 2.23 -21.55 8.92
C GLN A 280 2.72 -21.73 10.37
N CYS A 281 3.99 -21.42 10.67
CA CYS A 281 4.51 -21.43 12.03
C CYS A 281 3.95 -20.27 12.87
N VAL A 282 3.44 -19.21 12.26
CA VAL A 282 2.83 -18.07 12.96
C VAL A 282 1.54 -18.56 13.62
N GLN A 283 1.55 -18.64 14.95
CA GLN A 283 0.41 -19.08 15.75
C GLN A 283 -0.04 -17.98 16.71
N GLY A 284 -1.36 -17.93 16.97
CA GLY A 284 -1.96 -17.04 17.95
C GLY A 284 -2.96 -16.04 17.37
N GLU A 285 -3.62 -15.31 18.27
CA GLU A 285 -4.59 -14.27 17.91
C GLU A 285 -3.91 -12.96 17.49
N THR A 286 -2.61 -12.82 17.74
CA THR A 286 -1.79 -11.65 17.42
C THR A 286 -0.45 -12.05 16.82
N ILE A 287 0.10 -11.17 15.98
CA ILE A 287 1.40 -11.29 15.32
C ILE A 287 2.24 -10.08 15.73
N GLN A 288 3.49 -10.35 16.11
CA GLN A 288 4.49 -9.30 16.30
C GLN A 288 5.21 -9.01 14.99
N VAL A 289 5.31 -7.73 14.66
CA VAL A 289 5.93 -7.22 13.44
C VAL A 289 6.98 -6.19 13.79
N MET A 290 8.18 -6.41 13.27
CA MET A 290 9.34 -5.58 13.53
C MET A 290 9.89 -5.01 12.24
N ASP A 291 10.06 -3.69 12.19
CA ASP A 291 10.80 -3.02 11.12
C ASP A 291 12.25 -2.82 11.57
N CYS A 292 13.18 -3.17 10.71
CA CYS A 292 14.61 -3.03 10.93
C CYS A 292 15.27 -2.18 9.85
N ARG A 293 16.30 -1.43 10.23
CA ARG A 293 17.27 -0.86 9.29
C ARG A 293 18.57 -1.64 9.43
N GLY A 294 18.90 -2.46 8.43
CA GLY A 294 19.89 -3.52 8.61
C GLY A 294 19.44 -4.51 9.70
N LEU A 295 20.24 -4.67 10.75
CA LEU A 295 19.90 -5.52 11.91
C LEU A 295 19.39 -4.73 13.12
N GLN A 296 19.28 -3.40 13.01
CA GLN A 296 18.82 -2.57 14.11
C GLN A 296 17.29 -2.48 14.09
N PRO A 297 16.60 -2.95 15.15
CA PRO A 297 15.15 -2.76 15.30
C PRO A 297 14.81 -1.28 15.39
N MET A 298 13.86 -0.83 14.58
CA MET A 298 13.37 0.56 14.53
C MET A 298 11.98 0.70 15.12
N ARG A 299 11.11 -0.29 14.89
CA ARG A 299 9.72 -0.30 15.32
C ARG A 299 9.27 -1.72 15.59
N LEU A 300 8.48 -1.91 16.64
CA LEU A 300 7.81 -3.16 16.96
C LEU A 300 6.32 -2.90 17.15
N VAL A 301 5.47 -3.74 16.56
CA VAL A 301 4.01 -3.63 16.63
C VAL A 301 3.38 -4.99 16.81
N THR A 302 2.42 -5.10 17.72
CA THR A 302 1.60 -6.29 17.91
C THR A 302 0.22 -6.11 17.30
N VAL A 303 -0.14 -6.97 16.35
CA VAL A 303 -1.32 -6.80 15.49
C VAL A 303 -2.19 -8.05 15.54
N PRO A 304 -3.52 -7.92 15.62
CA PRO A 304 -4.40 -9.06 15.52
C PRO A 304 -4.20 -9.83 14.20
N THR A 305 -4.04 -11.15 14.27
CA THR A 305 -3.75 -12.02 13.11
C THR A 305 -4.79 -11.89 12.00
N HIS A 306 -6.07 -11.68 12.36
CA HIS A 306 -7.15 -11.48 11.38
C HIS A 306 -7.08 -10.16 10.60
N LEU A 307 -6.22 -9.22 11.02
CA LEU A 307 -5.95 -7.97 10.30
C LEU A 307 -4.67 -8.06 9.46
N ALA A 308 -3.93 -9.17 9.59
CA ALA A 308 -2.70 -9.43 8.86
C ALA A 308 -2.98 -10.43 7.73
N PRO A 309 -2.91 -10.04 6.45
CA PRO A 309 -3.18 -10.94 5.34
C PRO A 309 -2.00 -11.90 5.12
N LEU A 310 -1.79 -12.84 6.04
CA LEU A 310 -0.64 -13.76 6.03
C LEU A 310 -0.56 -14.59 4.74
N GLU A 311 -1.71 -14.98 4.22
CA GLU A 311 -1.86 -15.79 3.00
C GLU A 311 -1.54 -15.02 1.71
N GLU A 312 -1.52 -13.68 1.78
CA GLU A 312 -1.17 -12.82 0.65
C GLU A 312 0.34 -12.52 0.62
N PHE A 313 1.15 -13.07 1.55
CA PHE A 313 2.61 -12.94 1.52
C PHE A 313 3.25 -13.90 0.50
N ASP A 314 3.46 -13.44 -0.73
CA ASP A 314 4.33 -14.15 -1.69
C ASP A 314 5.82 -13.93 -1.33
N LEU A 315 6.37 -14.84 -0.51
CA LEU A 315 7.76 -14.78 -0.03
C LEU A 315 8.79 -15.01 -1.15
N GLY A 316 8.36 -15.51 -2.31
CA GLY A 316 9.18 -15.79 -3.50
C GLY A 316 9.29 -14.62 -4.47
N ARG A 317 8.42 -13.59 -4.38
CA ARG A 317 8.47 -12.39 -5.24
C ARG A 317 9.06 -11.16 -4.53
N PRO A 318 9.66 -10.22 -5.26
CA PRO A 318 10.26 -8.99 -4.70
C PRO A 318 9.24 -7.98 -4.16
N THR A 319 7.94 -8.24 -4.34
CA THR A 319 6.87 -7.27 -4.12
C THR A 319 5.66 -7.99 -3.57
N PHE A 320 5.34 -7.71 -2.31
CA PHE A 320 4.07 -8.09 -1.69
C PHE A 320 3.00 -7.18 -2.30
N ASP A 321 2.50 -7.61 -3.46
CA ASP A 321 1.30 -7.06 -4.06
C ASP A 321 0.12 -7.69 -3.32
N LEU A 322 -0.36 -7.02 -2.27
CA LEU A 322 -1.64 -7.35 -1.61
C LEU A 322 -2.84 -6.94 -2.49
N VAL A 323 -2.66 -6.95 -3.81
CA VAL A 323 -3.66 -6.59 -4.81
C VAL A 323 -4.41 -7.88 -5.15
N PRO A 324 -5.68 -8.01 -4.74
CA PRO A 324 -6.46 -9.19 -5.10
C PRO A 324 -6.64 -9.22 -6.62
N ASP A 325 -6.67 -10.41 -7.22
CA ASP A 325 -6.71 -10.58 -8.68
C ASP A 325 -7.85 -9.82 -9.37
N ASN A 326 -8.94 -9.55 -8.62
CA ASN A 326 -10.09 -8.78 -9.10
C ASN A 326 -9.85 -7.26 -9.25
N ALA A 327 -8.67 -6.74 -8.88
CA ALA A 327 -8.28 -5.34 -9.11
C ALA A 327 -7.53 -5.13 -10.44
N ARG A 328 -7.18 -6.20 -11.17
CA ARG A 328 -6.53 -6.10 -12.49
C ARG A 328 -7.50 -6.04 -13.67
N ASP A 329 -8.77 -6.37 -13.43
CA ASP A 329 -9.80 -6.53 -14.47
C ASP A 329 -10.83 -5.38 -14.53
N SER A 330 -10.47 -4.17 -14.07
CA SER A 330 -11.35 -2.99 -14.16
C SER A 330 -10.78 -1.89 -15.04
#